data_AF-A0A9E4A815-F1
#
_entry.id   AF-A0A9E4A815-F1
#
_cell.length_a   1.000
_cell.length_b   1.000
_cell.length_c   1.000
_cell.angle_alpha   90.00
_cell.angle_beta   90.00
_cell.angle_gamma   90.00
#
_symmetry.space_group_name_H-M   'P 1'
#
loop_
_entity.id
_entity.type
_entity.pdbx_description
1 polymer ?
#
loop_
_entity_poly.entity_id
_entity_poly.type
_entity_poly.pdbx_seq_one_letter_code
_entity_poly.pdbx_strand_id
1 'polypeptide(L)'
;MTALRWARILRELGHRVVIAEEYQGERCDVLVALHARRSHASISHFRHKHPELPLILALTGTDLYGDIHADASAQESLEMADRFILLQPAGIEELSEHLRHKASVIYQSITAPPGQFVPKKSVFELCVLGHLRPVKDPFRTAMASRQLPPSSRIQVVHVGGALTD
;
A
#
# COMPACT_ATOMS: atom_id res chain seq x y z
N MET A 1 -3.71 7.95 -4.57
CA MET A 1 -3.23 8.44 -3.26
C MET A 1 -1.72 8.28 -3.09
N THR A 2 -1.13 7.08 -3.18
CA THR A 2 0.34 6.88 -3.04
C THR A 2 1.16 7.42 -4.21
N ALA A 3 0.83 7.07 -5.46
CA ALA A 3 1.56 7.50 -6.66
C ALA A 3 1.71 9.03 -6.75
N LEU A 4 0.60 9.75 -6.52
CA LEU A 4 0.58 11.22 -6.53
C LEU A 4 1.50 11.82 -5.47
N ARG A 5 1.50 11.25 -4.26
CA ARG A 5 2.35 11.70 -3.16
C ARG A 5 3.82 11.47 -3.47
N TRP A 6 4.18 10.28 -3.95
CA TRP A 6 5.56 9.96 -4.31
C TRP A 6 6.05 10.80 -5.48
N ALA A 7 5.20 11.02 -6.48
CA ALA A 7 5.54 11.91 -7.59
C ALA A 7 5.82 13.35 -7.12
N ARG A 8 5.06 13.85 -6.15
CA ARG A 8 5.34 15.16 -5.54
C ARG A 8 6.72 15.18 -4.86
N ILE A 9 7.01 14.20 -3.99
CA ILE A 9 8.29 14.13 -3.27
C ILE A 9 9.46 14.03 -4.26
N LEU A 10 9.35 13.16 -5.26
CA LEU A 10 10.40 12.99 -6.29
C LEU A 10 10.59 14.26 -7.12
N ARG A 11 9.53 15.00 -7.44
CA ARG A 11 9.64 16.30 -8.11
C ARG A 11 10.30 17.36 -7.22
N GLU A 12 9.97 17.39 -5.93
CA GLU A 12 10.63 18.29 -4.95
C GLU A 12 12.13 17.98 -4.82
N LEU A 13 12.54 16.73 -5.04
CA LEU A 13 13.94 16.31 -5.12
C LEU A 13 14.61 16.59 -6.49
N GLY A 14 13.90 17.19 -7.44
CA GLY A 14 14.43 17.59 -8.75
C GLY A 14 14.25 16.58 -9.88
N HIS A 15 13.50 15.49 -9.67
CA HIS A 15 13.24 14.49 -10.71
C HIS A 15 12.06 14.84 -11.62
N ARG A 16 12.12 14.39 -12.88
CA ARG A 16 10.95 14.38 -13.77
C ARG A 16 10.15 13.10 -13.52
N VAL A 17 8.85 13.24 -13.27
CA VAL A 17 7.98 12.11 -12.94
C VAL A 17 6.75 12.08 -13.84
N VAL A 18 6.57 10.95 -14.51
CA VAL A 18 5.35 10.56 -15.21
C VAL A 18 4.64 9.52 -14.35
N ILE A 19 3.32 9.66 -14.19
CA ILE A 19 2.47 8.65 -13.57
C ILE A 19 1.66 8.03 -14.70
N ALA A 20 1.73 6.72 -14.83
CA ALA A 20 0.96 5.94 -15.78
C ALA A 20 0.38 4.72 -15.08
N GLU A 21 -0.78 4.25 -15.54
CA GLU A 21 -1.36 2.97 -15.10
C GLU A 21 -0.62 1.80 -15.73
N GLU A 22 -0.17 1.99 -16.97
CA GLU A 22 0.60 1.02 -17.73
C GLU A 22 1.82 1.69 -18.37
N TYR A 23 2.95 0.99 -18.37
CA TYR A 23 4.16 1.40 -19.08
C TYR A 23 4.06 1.00 -20.55
N GLN A 24 4.12 1.97 -21.46
CA GLN A 24 3.98 1.77 -22.90
C GLN A 24 5.31 1.89 -23.65
N GLY A 25 6.44 1.84 -22.92
CA GLY A 25 7.76 1.91 -23.51
C GLY A 25 8.35 3.32 -23.60
N GLU A 26 7.80 4.28 -22.87
CA GLU A 26 8.31 5.64 -22.77
C GLU A 26 9.74 5.67 -22.23
N ARG A 27 10.54 6.64 -22.66
CA ARG A 27 11.91 6.77 -22.13
C ARG A 27 11.88 7.22 -20.68
N CYS A 28 12.47 6.43 -19.78
CA CYS A 28 12.77 6.81 -18.41
C CYS A 28 14.09 6.19 -17.94
N ASP A 29 14.65 6.73 -16.86
CA ASP A 29 15.91 6.26 -16.27
C ASP A 29 15.66 5.24 -15.13
N VAL A 30 14.45 5.21 -14.56
CA VAL A 30 14.03 4.33 -13.46
C VAL A 30 12.53 4.07 -13.60
N LEU A 31 12.10 2.82 -13.38
CA LEU A 31 10.69 2.48 -13.16
C LEU A 31 10.43 2.25 -11.67
N VAL A 32 9.41 2.92 -11.13
CA VAL A 32 8.89 2.67 -9.77
C VAL A 32 7.48 2.10 -9.88
N ALA A 33 7.35 0.79 -9.70
CA ALA A 33 6.08 0.08 -9.73
C ALA A 33 5.40 0.11 -8.36
N LEU A 34 4.09 0.32 -8.34
CA LEU A 34 3.28 0.21 -7.13
C LEU A 34 2.36 -0.99 -7.30
N HIS A 35 2.64 -2.06 -6.55
CA HIS A 35 1.93 -3.34 -6.56
C HIS A 35 2.50 -4.39 -7.52
N ALA A 36 2.96 -5.52 -6.98
CA ALA A 36 3.65 -6.59 -7.70
C ALA A 36 2.76 -7.23 -8.77
N ARG A 37 1.56 -7.67 -8.38
CA ARG A 37 0.63 -8.30 -9.32
C ARG A 37 0.08 -7.32 -10.36
N ARG A 38 -0.47 -6.19 -9.91
CA ARG A 38 -1.15 -5.23 -10.81
C ARG A 38 -0.20 -4.56 -11.79
N SER A 39 1.07 -4.36 -11.43
CA SER A 39 2.07 -3.77 -12.32
C SER A 39 2.86 -4.80 -13.12
N HIS A 40 2.56 -6.10 -13.02
CA HIS A 40 3.36 -7.16 -13.63
C HIS A 40 3.61 -6.93 -15.13
N ALA A 41 2.58 -6.64 -15.92
CA ALA A 41 2.74 -6.39 -17.36
C ALA A 41 3.71 -5.24 -17.66
N SER A 42 3.65 -4.16 -16.87
CA SER A 42 4.57 -3.02 -16.99
C SER A 42 5.99 -3.36 -16.57
N ILE A 43 6.15 -4.16 -15.49
CA ILE A 43 7.44 -4.63 -14.99
C ILE A 43 8.11 -5.53 -16.03
N SER A 44 7.39 -6.52 -16.56
CA SER A 44 7.89 -7.44 -17.58
C SER A 44 8.29 -6.70 -18.85
N HIS A 45 7.45 -5.77 -19.33
CA HIS A 45 7.75 -4.97 -20.51
C HIS A 45 8.99 -4.08 -20.30
N PHE A 46 9.09 -3.41 -19.14
CA PHE A 46 10.24 -2.58 -18.81
C PHE A 46 11.53 -3.39 -18.70
N ARG A 47 11.52 -4.50 -17.96
CA ARG A 47 12.71 -5.34 -17.77
C ARG A 47 13.18 -5.96 -19.09
N HIS A 48 12.27 -6.34 -19.98
CA HIS A 48 12.64 -6.84 -21.31
C HIS A 48 13.30 -5.75 -22.19
N LYS A 49 12.74 -4.53 -22.20
CA LYS A 49 13.23 -3.43 -23.03
C LYS A 49 14.50 -2.78 -22.47
N HIS A 50 14.65 -2.78 -21.15
CA HIS A 50 15.69 -2.07 -20.41
C HIS A 50 16.27 -2.96 -19.29
N PRO A 51 16.98 -4.05 -19.63
CA PRO A 51 17.45 -5.03 -18.66
C PRO A 51 18.38 -4.43 -17.59
N GLU A 52 19.14 -3.40 -17.96
CA GLU A 52 20.14 -2.74 -17.09
C GLU A 52 19.59 -1.56 -16.28
N LEU A 53 18.37 -1.08 -16.57
CA LEU A 53 17.84 0.09 -15.88
C LEU A 53 17.19 -0.29 -14.53
N PRO A 54 17.30 0.56 -13.49
CA PRO A 54 16.73 0.26 -12.19
C PRO A 54 15.19 0.11 -12.21
N LEU A 55 14.71 -0.97 -11.62
CA LEU A 55 13.30 -1.23 -11.34
C LEU A 55 13.09 -1.37 -9.83
N ILE A 56 12.32 -0.46 -9.26
CA ILE A 56 11.96 -0.43 -7.85
C ILE A 56 10.50 -0.85 -7.71
N LEU A 57 10.23 -1.82 -6.86
CA LEU A 57 8.87 -2.28 -6.58
C LEU A 57 8.45 -1.92 -5.16
N ALA A 58 7.42 -1.09 -5.03
CA ALA A 58 6.78 -0.84 -3.74
C ALA A 58 5.73 -1.93 -3.47
N LEU A 59 5.93 -2.69 -2.40
CA LEU A 59 4.99 -3.74 -1.99
C LEU A 59 3.92 -3.14 -1.09
N THR A 60 2.68 -3.19 -1.57
CA THR A 60 1.52 -2.63 -0.88
C THR A 60 0.79 -3.71 -0.08
N GLY A 61 -0.18 -3.33 0.76
CA GLY A 61 -0.76 -4.23 1.74
C GLY A 61 -1.38 -5.52 1.17
N THR A 62 -1.99 -5.48 -0.02
CA THR A 62 -2.55 -6.71 -0.64
C THR A 62 -1.50 -7.55 -1.36
N ASP A 63 -0.43 -6.93 -1.86
CA ASP A 63 0.70 -7.70 -2.39
C ASP A 63 1.33 -8.55 -1.30
N LEU A 64 1.72 -7.86 -0.23
CA LEU A 64 2.66 -8.36 0.75
C LEU A 64 2.14 -9.58 1.53
N TYR A 65 0.84 -9.60 1.80
CA TYR A 65 0.21 -10.64 2.64
C TYR A 65 -0.65 -11.63 1.86
N GLY A 66 -0.71 -11.50 0.54
CA GLY A 66 -1.59 -12.33 -0.29
C GLY A 66 -0.93 -12.68 -1.61
N ASP A 67 -0.87 -11.70 -2.52
CA ASP A 67 -0.54 -11.99 -3.92
C ASP A 67 0.88 -12.57 -4.08
N ILE A 68 1.90 -12.10 -3.34
CA ILE A 68 3.27 -12.62 -3.48
C ILE A 68 3.44 -14.09 -3.07
N HIS A 69 2.51 -14.62 -2.27
CA HIS A 69 2.55 -16.00 -1.79
C HIS A 69 1.84 -16.98 -2.71
N ALA A 70 0.93 -16.51 -3.56
CA ALA A 70 0.02 -17.37 -4.33
C ALA A 70 -0.05 -17.06 -5.83
N ASP A 71 0.34 -15.86 -6.26
CA ASP A 71 0.23 -15.42 -7.66
C ASP A 71 1.58 -15.45 -8.36
N ALA A 72 1.68 -16.25 -9.43
CA ALA A 72 2.92 -16.41 -10.20
C ALA A 72 3.42 -15.09 -10.81
N SER A 73 2.50 -14.19 -11.22
CA SER A 73 2.86 -12.89 -11.80
C SER A 73 3.44 -11.95 -10.74
N ALA A 74 2.91 -12.01 -9.51
CA ALA A 74 3.48 -11.28 -8.38
C ALA A 74 4.89 -11.80 -8.03
N GLN A 75 5.08 -13.12 -8.01
CA GLN A 75 6.36 -13.75 -7.72
C GLN A 75 7.42 -13.41 -8.79
N GLU A 76 7.08 -13.48 -10.07
CA GLU A 76 7.99 -13.10 -11.15
C GLU A 76 8.36 -11.61 -11.08
N SER A 77 7.40 -10.75 -10.71
CA SER A 77 7.65 -9.32 -10.50
C SER A 77 8.65 -9.06 -9.37
N LEU A 78 8.69 -9.90 -8.32
CA LEU A 78 9.69 -9.80 -7.27
C LEU A 78 11.10 -10.16 -7.79
N GLU A 79 11.21 -11.22 -8.59
CA GLU A 79 12.50 -11.64 -9.15
C GLU A 79 13.08 -10.58 -10.08
N MET A 80 12.24 -9.95 -10.91
CA MET A 80 12.65 -8.91 -11.85
C MET A 80 13.07 -7.58 -11.19
N ALA A 81 12.64 -7.28 -9.96
CA ALA A 81 12.94 -6.00 -9.32
C ALA A 81 14.33 -5.97 -8.68
N ASP A 82 14.96 -4.79 -8.71
CA ASP A 82 16.28 -4.57 -8.13
C ASP A 82 16.21 -4.21 -6.64
N ARG A 83 15.15 -3.48 -6.25
CA ARG A 83 14.90 -3.03 -4.87
C ARG A 83 13.42 -3.07 -4.55
N PHE A 84 13.13 -3.34 -3.27
CA PHE A 84 11.78 -3.25 -2.73
C PHE A 84 11.64 -2.09 -1.76
N ILE A 85 10.52 -1.38 -1.85
CA ILE A 85 10.08 -0.47 -0.80
C ILE A 85 8.98 -1.16 0.00
N LEU A 86 9.25 -1.36 1.29
CA LEU A 86 8.31 -1.86 2.28
C LEU A 86 7.86 -0.74 3.21
N LEU A 87 6.65 -0.85 3.76
CA LEU A 87 6.09 0.18 4.65
C LEU A 87 6.21 -0.17 6.14
N GLN A 88 6.73 -1.36 6.45
CA GLN A 88 6.91 -1.87 7.81
C GLN A 88 7.93 -3.03 7.84
N PRO A 89 8.67 -3.24 8.96
CA PRO A 89 9.78 -4.20 9.01
C PRO A 89 9.41 -5.68 8.87
N ALA A 90 8.28 -6.12 9.42
CA ALA A 90 7.83 -7.51 9.30
C ALA A 90 7.54 -7.91 7.84
N GLY A 91 7.47 -6.95 6.91
CA GLY A 91 7.30 -7.23 5.49
C GLY A 91 8.53 -7.85 4.86
N ILE A 92 9.69 -7.73 5.51
CA ILE A 92 10.90 -8.43 5.09
C ILE A 92 10.72 -9.93 5.29
N GLU A 93 10.07 -10.34 6.37
CA GLU A 93 9.86 -11.75 6.70
C GLU A 93 8.86 -12.44 5.75
N GLU A 94 7.98 -11.66 5.11
CA GLU A 94 7.07 -12.13 4.06
C GLU A 94 7.79 -12.45 2.74
N LEU A 95 9.04 -12.01 2.56
CA LEU A 95 9.82 -12.29 1.36
C LEU A 95 10.61 -13.59 1.50
N SER A 96 10.73 -14.32 0.39
CA SER A 96 11.72 -15.40 0.23
C SER A 96 13.12 -14.92 0.65
N GLU A 97 13.88 -15.77 1.31
CA GLU A 97 15.15 -15.42 1.95
C GLU A 97 16.13 -14.71 0.99
N HIS A 98 16.24 -15.21 -0.24
CA HIS A 98 17.12 -14.66 -1.27
C HIS A 98 16.73 -13.26 -1.73
N LEU A 99 15.49 -12.81 -1.48
CA LEU A 99 14.98 -11.50 -1.88
C LEU A 99 15.08 -10.44 -0.78
N ARG A 100 15.26 -10.85 0.48
CA ARG A 100 15.24 -9.94 1.65
C ARG A 100 16.29 -8.82 1.55
N HIS A 101 17.46 -9.12 0.99
CA HIS A 101 18.55 -8.15 0.81
C HIS A 101 18.22 -7.00 -0.17
N LYS A 102 17.16 -7.14 -0.98
CA LYS A 102 16.68 -6.08 -1.88
C LYS A 102 15.75 -5.09 -1.17
N ALA A 103 15.27 -5.41 0.03
CA ALA A 103 14.25 -4.63 0.72
C ALA A 103 14.80 -3.40 1.46
N SER A 104 14.02 -2.33 1.45
CA SER A 104 14.23 -1.14 2.28
C SER A 104 12.90 -0.70 2.88
N VAL A 105 12.89 -0.47 4.19
CA VAL A 105 11.68 -0.04 4.91
C VAL A 105 11.63 1.48 4.93
N ILE A 106 10.59 2.05 4.32
CA ILE A 106 10.32 3.48 4.31
C ILE A 106 8.93 3.71 4.89
N TYR A 107 8.87 4.22 6.11
CA TYR A 107 7.61 4.56 6.77
C TYR A 107 6.92 5.72 6.05
N GLN A 108 5.60 5.58 5.87
CA GLN A 108 4.81 6.70 5.35
C GLN A 108 4.66 7.75 6.44
N SER A 109 5.24 8.94 6.23
CA SER A 109 4.98 10.06 7.13
C SER A 109 3.52 10.53 6.98
N ILE A 110 3.02 11.25 7.98
CA ILE A 110 1.72 11.91 7.93
C ILE A 110 1.89 13.33 8.47
N THR A 111 1.25 14.29 7.84
CA THR A 111 1.15 15.65 8.38
C THR A 111 -0.10 15.70 9.25
N ALA A 112 0.07 16.09 10.51
CA ALA A 112 -1.06 16.26 11.41
C ALA A 112 -2.02 17.33 10.82
N PRO A 113 -3.33 17.07 10.78
CA PRO A 113 -4.29 18.09 10.36
C PRO A 113 -4.21 19.28 11.32
N PRO A 114 -4.37 20.52 10.82
CA PRO A 114 -4.35 21.71 11.67
C PRO A 114 -5.57 21.73 12.60
N GLY A 115 -5.39 22.25 13.81
CA GLY A 115 -6.47 22.43 14.80
C GLY A 115 -6.20 21.74 16.13
N GLN A 116 -7.07 22.01 17.11
CA GLN A 116 -7.10 21.31 18.39
C GLN A 116 -8.22 20.27 18.38
N PHE A 117 -7.88 19.02 18.69
CA PHE A 117 -8.84 17.92 18.76
C PHE A 117 -9.22 17.67 20.21
N VAL A 118 -10.46 17.99 20.59
CA VAL A 118 -10.99 17.76 21.93
C VAL A 118 -11.89 16.52 21.91
N PRO A 119 -11.59 15.47 22.69
CA PRO A 119 -12.47 14.30 22.78
C PRO A 119 -13.88 14.65 23.25
N LYS A 120 -14.88 13.93 22.76
CA LYS A 120 -16.27 14.04 23.25
C LYS A 120 -16.33 13.59 24.72
N LYS A 121 -17.08 14.32 25.56
CA LYS A 121 -17.22 14.00 26.99
C LYS A 121 -18.34 12.99 27.29
N SER A 122 -19.37 12.94 26.45
CA SER A 122 -20.56 12.10 26.66
C SER A 122 -20.39 10.67 26.15
N VAL A 123 -19.48 10.45 25.21
CA VAL A 123 -19.27 9.16 24.54
C VAL A 123 -17.78 8.86 24.40
N PHE A 124 -17.45 7.58 24.26
CA PHE A 124 -16.15 7.14 23.79
C PHE A 124 -16.26 6.79 22.30
N GLU A 125 -15.72 7.63 21.44
CA GLU A 125 -15.85 7.45 19.99
C GLU A 125 -14.77 6.51 19.45
N LEU A 126 -15.19 5.47 18.73
CA LEU A 126 -14.34 4.55 17.98
C LEU A 126 -14.54 4.83 16.50
N CYS A 127 -13.48 5.30 15.82
CA CYS A 127 -13.49 5.47 14.37
C CYS A 127 -12.97 4.20 13.68
N VAL A 128 -13.78 3.58 12.83
CA VAL A 128 -13.36 2.52 11.90
C VAL A 128 -13.16 3.16 10.53
N LEU A 129 -11.91 3.35 10.14
CA LEU A 129 -11.55 3.98 8.87
C LEU A 129 -11.17 2.92 7.84
N GLY A 130 -11.96 2.80 6.77
CA GLY A 130 -11.66 1.92 5.65
C GLY A 130 -12.91 1.53 4.86
N HIS A 131 -12.77 1.38 3.55
CA HIS A 131 -13.85 0.89 2.69
C HIS A 131 -14.32 -0.51 3.10
N LEU A 132 -15.61 -0.79 2.89
CA LEU A 132 -16.20 -2.09 3.18
C LEU A 132 -15.74 -3.11 2.12
N ARG A 133 -14.69 -3.87 2.44
CA ARG A 133 -14.14 -4.94 1.58
C ARG A 133 -13.92 -6.22 2.40
N PRO A 134 -14.09 -7.42 1.83
CA PRO A 134 -13.93 -8.68 2.58
C PRO A 134 -12.62 -8.76 3.37
N VAL A 135 -11.50 -8.34 2.78
CA VAL A 135 -10.16 -8.33 3.42
C VAL A 135 -10.08 -7.45 4.68
N LYS A 136 -11.01 -6.51 4.85
CA LYS A 136 -11.11 -5.64 6.03
C LYS A 136 -12.07 -6.14 7.09
N ASP A 137 -12.79 -7.24 6.83
CA ASP A 137 -13.84 -7.79 7.70
C ASP A 137 -14.73 -6.67 8.29
N PRO A 138 -15.43 -5.90 7.44
CA PRO A 138 -15.96 -4.60 7.80
C PRO A 138 -17.07 -4.65 8.85
N PHE A 139 -17.67 -5.82 9.06
CA PHE A 139 -18.71 -6.03 10.06
C PHE A 139 -18.15 -6.48 11.41
N ARG A 140 -16.85 -6.79 11.53
CA ARG A 140 -16.24 -7.25 12.79
C ARG A 140 -16.51 -6.32 13.95
N THR A 141 -16.36 -5.01 13.75
CA THR A 141 -16.62 -4.02 14.80
C THR A 141 -18.08 -3.99 15.22
N ALA A 142 -19.02 -4.08 14.28
CA ALA A 142 -20.45 -4.13 14.57
C ALA A 142 -20.86 -5.44 15.29
N MET A 143 -20.21 -6.56 14.97
CA MET A 143 -20.42 -7.81 15.71
C MET A 143 -19.85 -7.72 17.13
N ALA A 144 -18.65 -7.16 17.29
CA ALA A 144 -18.02 -6.98 18.60
C ALA A 144 -18.83 -6.02 19.50
N SER A 145 -19.43 -4.96 18.94
CA SER A 145 -20.22 -4.01 19.72
C SER A 145 -21.46 -4.62 20.38
N ARG A 146 -21.95 -5.78 19.88
CA ARG A 146 -23.06 -6.51 20.52
C ARG A 146 -22.69 -7.11 21.87
N GLN A 147 -21.40 -7.23 22.18
CA GLN A 147 -20.92 -7.73 23.47
C GLN A 147 -20.87 -6.63 24.54
N LEU A 148 -21.16 -5.38 24.18
CA LEU A 148 -21.17 -4.27 25.12
C LEU A 148 -22.41 -4.31 26.01
N PRO A 149 -22.30 -3.92 27.29
CA PRO A 149 -23.46 -3.78 28.14
C PRO A 149 -24.36 -2.64 27.64
N PRO A 150 -25.68 -2.66 27.92
CA PRO A 150 -26.59 -1.58 27.55
C PRO A 150 -26.19 -0.20 28.10
N SER A 151 -25.40 -0.16 29.18
CA SER A 151 -24.86 1.07 29.78
C SER A 151 -23.62 1.62 29.08
N SER A 152 -23.10 0.94 28.05
CA SER A 152 -21.93 1.39 27.31
C SER A 152 -22.20 2.72 26.61
N ARG A 153 -21.20 3.61 26.65
CA ARG A 153 -21.21 4.90 25.95
C ARG A 153 -20.29 4.91 24.73
N ILE A 154 -19.92 3.73 24.23
CA ILE A 154 -19.11 3.62 23.01
C ILE A 154 -19.96 3.99 21.81
N GLN A 155 -19.45 4.88 20.96
CA GLN A 155 -20.04 5.21 19.67
C GLN A 155 -19.09 4.76 18.57
N VAL A 156 -19.54 3.85 17.70
CA VAL A 156 -18.76 3.43 16.53
C VAL A 156 -19.13 4.32 15.35
N VAL A 157 -18.13 5.00 14.78
CA VAL A 157 -18.25 5.77 13.54
C VAL A 157 -17.46 5.05 12.47
N HIS A 158 -18.15 4.60 11.42
CA HIS A 158 -17.49 4.03 10.25
C HIS A 158 -17.30 5.11 9.19
N VAL A 159 -16.08 5.24 8.67
CA VAL A 159 -15.73 6.15 7.58
C VAL A 159 -15.15 5.33 6.43
N GLY A 160 -15.95 5.17 5.38
CA GLY A 160 -15.63 4.35 4.22
C GLY A 160 -16.87 4.08 3.38
N GLY A 161 -16.70 4.00 2.07
CA GLY A 161 -17.76 3.56 1.15
C GLY A 161 -17.79 2.04 1.01
N ALA A 162 -18.95 1.50 0.60
CA ALA A 162 -19.01 0.15 0.05
C ALA A 162 -18.33 0.14 -1.32
N LEU A 163 -17.32 -0.72 -1.48
CA LEU A 163 -16.70 -0.96 -2.78
C LEU A 163 -17.03 -2.39 -3.20
N THR A 164 -17.58 -2.54 -4.39
CA THR A 164 -17.58 -3.82 -5.11
C THR A 164 -16.21 -3.94 -5.77
N ASP A 165 -15.48 -5.01 -5.44
CA ASP A 165 -14.27 -5.37 -6.18
C ASP A 165 -14.62 -5.73 -7.64
#